data_AF-A0A920KPJ7-F1
#
_entry.id   AF-A0A920KPJ7-F1
#
_cell.length_a   1.000
_cell.length_b   1.000
_cell.length_c   1.000
_cell.angle_alpha   90.00
_cell.angle_beta   90.00
_cell.angle_gamma   90.00
#
_symmetry.space_group_name_H-M   'P 1'
#
loop_
_entity.id
_entity.type
_entity.pdbx_description
1 polymer ?
#
loop_
_entity_poly.entity_id
_entity_poly.type
_entity_poly.pdbx_seq_one_letter_code
_entity_poly.pdbx_strand_id
1 'polypeptide(L)'
;MAGSYAISSTSASAGQTAEQPLDYAPQEEHPLTSEQTPIEAVTGYNNFYEFGTDKSDPARHAHTMTTDPWSVKVGGLVANPGELHLEDLLSGFDLEERIYRFRCVEAWSMVVPWVGFPLADLLTRFEPLSEGRFVEFKTLHRPGRCEGRALSPASLIGRIARVCVWTKRCTP
;
A
#
# COMPACT_ATOMS: atom_id res chain seq x y z
N MET A 1 19.38 58.73 17.20
CA MET A 1 20.04 57.44 16.94
C MET A 1 18.97 56.48 16.43
N ALA A 2 19.00 56.16 15.13
CA ALA A 2 18.03 55.27 14.50
C ALA A 2 18.55 53.83 14.58
N GLY A 3 17.80 52.94 15.23
CA GLY A 3 18.07 51.51 15.28
C GLY A 3 17.19 50.78 14.28
N SER A 4 17.80 50.19 13.25
CA SER A 4 17.12 49.29 12.32
C SER A 4 16.94 47.91 12.96
N TYR A 5 15.70 47.42 13.02
CA TYR A 5 15.41 46.02 13.30
C TYR A 5 15.41 45.23 11.99
N ALA A 6 16.34 44.29 11.86
CA ALA A 6 16.36 43.33 10.76
C ALA A 6 15.36 42.21 11.04
N ILE A 7 14.46 41.96 10.10
CA ILE A 7 13.53 40.82 10.12
C ILE A 7 14.27 39.63 9.51
N SER A 8 14.65 38.66 10.35
CA SER A 8 15.26 37.42 9.88
C SER A 8 14.16 36.48 9.39
N SER A 9 14.11 36.24 8.08
CA SER A 9 13.22 35.24 7.48
C SER A 9 13.82 33.85 7.69
N THR A 10 13.32 33.11 8.67
CA THR A 10 13.56 31.66 8.75
C THR A 10 12.72 30.96 7.70
N SER A 11 13.35 30.56 6.60
CA SER A 11 12.79 29.59 5.66
C SER A 11 12.65 28.24 6.37
N ALA A 12 11.42 27.81 6.60
CA ALA A 12 11.13 26.44 6.99
C ALA A 12 11.53 25.52 5.83
N SER A 13 12.58 24.73 6.04
CA SER A 13 12.92 23.60 5.17
C SER A 13 11.77 22.61 5.23
N ALA A 14 11.06 22.43 4.11
CA ALA A 14 10.21 21.26 3.93
C ALA A 14 11.07 20.01 4.19
N GLY A 15 10.70 19.23 5.20
CA GLY A 15 11.37 17.99 5.53
C GLY A 15 11.27 17.06 4.32
N GLN A 16 12.42 16.74 3.73
CA GLN A 16 12.56 15.58 2.87
C GLN A 16 12.55 14.37 3.79
N THR A 17 11.47 13.61 3.82
CA THR A 17 11.48 12.29 4.46
C THR A 17 12.37 11.41 3.59
N ALA A 18 13.60 11.18 4.03
CA ALA A 18 14.48 10.19 3.41
C ALA A 18 13.80 8.81 3.54
N GLU A 19 13.61 8.12 2.41
CA GLU A 19 13.18 6.72 2.39
C GLU A 19 14.20 5.90 3.19
N GLN A 20 13.80 5.46 4.39
CA GLN A 20 14.61 4.55 5.18
C GLN A 20 14.40 3.13 4.64
N PRO A 21 15.47 2.37 4.39
CA PRO A 21 15.33 0.96 4.03
C PRO A 21 14.64 0.22 5.18
N LEU A 22 13.68 -0.64 4.81
CA LEU A 22 12.98 -1.50 5.77
C LEU A 22 13.94 -2.57 6.29
N ASP A 23 13.80 -2.92 7.57
CA ASP A 23 14.45 -4.10 8.16
C ASP A 23 13.57 -5.33 7.90
N TYR A 24 14.13 -6.37 7.29
CA TYR A 24 13.40 -7.60 6.94
C TYR A 24 14.33 -8.82 6.84
N ALA A 25 13.79 -10.00 7.11
CA ALA A 25 14.50 -11.26 6.94
C ALA A 25 14.53 -11.69 5.45
N PRO A 26 15.71 -11.98 4.86
CA PRO A 26 15.80 -12.44 3.47
C PRO A 26 15.20 -13.84 3.29
N GLN A 27 14.80 -14.19 2.05
CA GLN A 27 14.25 -15.52 1.78
C GLN A 27 15.37 -16.57 1.69
N GLU A 28 15.65 -17.27 2.79
CA GLU A 28 16.64 -18.35 2.84
C GLU A 28 16.06 -19.71 2.40
N GLU A 29 14.77 -19.93 2.62
CA GLU A 29 14.10 -21.21 2.33
C GLU A 29 13.47 -21.25 0.93
N HIS A 30 13.60 -22.40 0.26
CA HIS A 30 13.02 -22.66 -1.06
C HIS A 30 13.27 -21.54 -2.10
N PRO A 31 14.53 -21.14 -2.35
CA PRO A 31 14.83 -20.09 -3.32
C PRO A 31 14.30 -20.50 -4.70
N LEU A 32 13.57 -19.61 -5.34
CA LEU A 32 13.20 -19.80 -6.73
C LEU A 32 14.48 -19.87 -7.57
N THR A 33 14.58 -20.90 -8.42
CA THR A 33 15.69 -21.04 -9.36
C THR A 33 15.55 -20.12 -10.58
N SER A 34 14.41 -19.42 -10.70
CA SER A 34 14.15 -18.49 -11.80
C SER A 34 14.89 -17.18 -11.58
N GLU A 35 15.41 -16.60 -12.66
CA GLU A 35 16.01 -15.27 -12.66
C GLU A 35 14.98 -14.22 -12.21
N GLN A 36 15.41 -13.31 -11.32
CA GLN A 36 14.57 -12.20 -10.87
C GLN A 36 14.35 -11.22 -12.01
N THR A 37 13.15 -10.65 -12.08
CA THR A 37 12.83 -9.64 -13.09
C THR A 37 13.56 -8.33 -12.77
N PRO A 38 14.20 -7.66 -13.75
CA PRO A 38 14.85 -6.37 -13.53
C PRO A 38 13.90 -5.35 -12.90
N ILE A 39 14.40 -4.57 -11.94
CA ILE A 39 13.59 -3.64 -11.16
C ILE A 39 12.87 -2.60 -12.02
N GLU A 40 13.48 -2.18 -13.14
CA GLU A 40 12.91 -1.24 -14.09
C GLU A 40 11.66 -1.80 -14.77
N ALA A 41 11.62 -3.11 -15.03
CA ALA A 41 10.43 -3.77 -15.56
C ALA A 41 9.36 -3.93 -14.47
N VAL A 42 9.76 -4.28 -13.24
CA VAL A 42 8.83 -4.42 -12.09
C VAL A 42 8.13 -3.11 -11.77
N THR A 43 8.84 -1.99 -11.85
CA THR A 43 8.34 -0.64 -11.50
C THR A 43 7.84 0.17 -12.70
N GLY A 44 8.09 -0.31 -13.93
CA GLY A 44 7.73 0.39 -15.17
C GLY A 44 6.65 -0.28 -16.02
N TYR A 45 6.33 -1.55 -15.77
CA TYR A 45 5.32 -2.32 -16.52
C TYR A 45 4.23 -2.84 -15.58
N ASN A 46 3.19 -2.02 -15.36
CA ASN A 46 2.20 -2.25 -14.31
C ASN A 46 0.76 -2.16 -14.84
N ASN A 47 -0.15 -2.83 -14.15
CA ASN A 47 -1.59 -2.62 -14.30
C ASN A 47 -2.10 -1.90 -13.04
N PHE A 48 -2.33 -0.60 -13.14
CA PHE A 48 -2.95 0.20 -12.09
C PHE A 48 -3.90 1.22 -12.72
N TYR A 49 -5.15 0.80 -12.92
CA TYR A 49 -6.09 1.46 -13.83
C TYR A 49 -6.51 2.84 -13.34
N GLU A 50 -6.46 3.06 -12.03
CA GLU A 50 -6.57 4.34 -11.34
C GLU A 50 -5.60 5.41 -11.87
N PHE A 51 -4.52 5.01 -12.56
CA PHE A 51 -3.49 5.89 -13.11
C PHE A 51 -3.33 5.80 -14.63
N GLY A 52 -4.18 5.04 -15.32
CA GLY A 52 -4.15 4.88 -16.78
C GLY A 52 -4.23 3.42 -17.21
N THR A 53 -4.41 3.19 -18.51
CA THR A 53 -4.60 1.84 -19.07
C THR A 53 -3.37 1.30 -19.77
N ASP A 54 -2.44 2.18 -20.17
CA ASP A 54 -1.16 1.75 -20.73
C ASP A 54 -0.23 1.27 -19.62
N LYS A 55 0.62 0.29 -19.95
CA LYS A 55 1.49 -0.39 -18.97
C LYS A 55 2.49 0.53 -18.28
N SER A 56 2.82 1.66 -18.91
CA SER A 56 3.73 2.68 -18.39
C SER A 56 3.02 3.85 -17.70
N ASP A 57 1.69 3.96 -17.81
CA ASP A 57 0.92 5.04 -17.19
C ASP A 57 1.06 5.06 -15.66
N PRO A 58 1.01 3.92 -14.94
CA PRO A 58 1.20 3.92 -13.50
C PRO A 58 2.54 4.53 -13.08
N ALA A 59 3.63 4.15 -13.75
CA ALA A 59 4.96 4.70 -13.47
C ALA A 59 5.02 6.22 -13.71
N ARG A 60 4.25 6.74 -14.69
CA ARG A 60 4.20 8.17 -15.01
C ARG A 60 3.33 8.97 -14.04
N HIS A 61 2.24 8.40 -13.51
CA HIS A 61 1.22 9.19 -12.79
C HIS A 61 1.07 8.83 -11.29
N ALA A 62 1.48 7.64 -10.84
CA ALA A 62 1.25 7.17 -9.47
C ALA A 62 1.95 8.00 -8.38
N HIS A 63 2.99 8.76 -8.73
CA HIS A 63 3.67 9.71 -7.83
C HIS A 63 2.75 10.81 -7.29
N THR A 64 1.58 11.03 -7.93
CA THR A 64 0.57 11.99 -7.47
C THR A 64 -0.25 11.47 -6.28
N MET A 65 -0.17 10.17 -5.99
CA MET A 65 -0.82 9.52 -4.86
C MET A 65 -0.10 9.87 -3.55
N THR A 66 -0.87 10.36 -2.57
CA THR A 66 -0.34 10.57 -1.22
C THR A 66 -0.43 9.26 -0.45
N THR A 67 0.73 8.70 -0.10
CA THR A 67 0.89 7.44 0.65
C THR A 67 1.27 7.63 2.11
N ASP A 68 1.49 8.87 2.55
CA ASP A 68 1.80 9.23 3.94
C ASP A 68 1.02 10.50 4.33
N PRO A 69 0.18 10.49 5.38
CA PRO A 69 -0.12 9.34 6.25
C PRO A 69 -1.05 8.32 5.59
N TRP A 70 -0.93 7.05 5.99
CA TRP A 70 -1.80 5.96 5.53
C TRP A 70 -2.37 5.14 6.66
N SER A 71 -3.61 4.69 6.49
CA SER A 71 -4.27 3.82 7.46
C SER A 71 -5.18 2.79 6.81
N VAL A 72 -5.24 1.62 7.45
CA VAL A 72 -6.03 0.47 7.03
C VAL A 72 -7.08 0.20 8.11
N LYS A 73 -8.36 0.21 7.75
CA LYS A 73 -9.45 -0.14 8.66
C LYS A 73 -9.81 -1.59 8.48
N VAL A 74 -10.01 -2.28 9.60
CA VAL A 74 -10.43 -3.68 9.63
C VAL A 74 -11.76 -3.75 10.36
N GLY A 75 -12.74 -4.40 9.73
CA GLY A 75 -14.07 -4.60 10.29
C GLY A 75 -14.81 -5.77 9.64
N GLY A 76 -16.14 -5.82 9.83
CA GLY A 76 -16.95 -6.95 9.40
C GLY A 76 -17.08 -7.99 10.49
N LEU A 77 -16.89 -9.27 10.17
CA LEU A 77 -17.06 -10.40 11.10
C LEU A 77 -15.78 -10.67 11.89
N VAL A 78 -15.42 -9.72 12.76
CA VAL A 78 -14.23 -9.76 13.63
C VAL A 78 -14.63 -9.31 15.03
N ALA A 79 -14.00 -9.84 16.07
CA ALA A 79 -14.31 -9.47 17.45
C ALA A 79 -13.73 -8.10 17.82
N ASN A 80 -12.55 -7.76 17.27
CA ASN A 80 -11.81 -6.55 17.63
C ASN A 80 -11.61 -5.60 16.43
N PRO A 81 -12.66 -4.98 15.87
CA PRO A 81 -12.51 -4.07 14.72
C PRO A 81 -11.67 -2.85 15.09
N GLY A 82 -10.92 -2.30 14.12
CA GLY A 82 -10.00 -1.21 14.38
C GLY A 82 -9.41 -0.56 13.15
N GLU A 83 -8.48 0.35 13.38
CA GLU A 83 -7.71 1.07 12.35
C GLU A 83 -6.22 0.90 12.69
N LEU A 84 -5.41 0.61 11.67
CA LEU A 84 -3.97 0.48 11.77
C LEU A 84 -3.32 1.58 10.95
N HIS A 85 -2.39 2.32 11.54
CA HIS A 85 -1.55 3.23 10.79
C HIS A 85 -0.42 2.45 10.11
N LEU A 86 0.16 3.02 9.05
CA LEU A 86 1.24 2.37 8.32
C LEU A 86 2.44 2.06 9.22
N GLU A 87 2.74 2.95 10.17
CA GLU A 87 3.85 2.80 11.11
C GLU A 87 3.62 1.61 12.05
N ASP A 88 2.37 1.36 12.46
CA ASP A 88 1.99 0.21 13.28
C ASP A 88 2.12 -1.11 12.51
N LEU A 89 1.95 -1.07 11.18
CA LEU A 89 2.16 -2.23 10.30
C LEU A 89 3.64 -2.51 10.09
N LEU A 90 4.45 -1.47 9.87
CA LEU A 90 5.88 -1.61 9.63
C LEU A 90 6.67 -2.02 10.89
N SER A 91 6.20 -1.62 12.08
CA SER A 91 6.86 -1.94 13.36
C SER A 91 6.19 -3.09 14.14
N GLY A 92 4.96 -3.46 13.79
CA GLY A 92 4.17 -4.45 14.53
C GLY A 92 4.30 -5.89 14.04
N PHE A 93 5.04 -6.12 12.94
CA PHE A 93 5.24 -7.44 12.35
C PHE A 93 6.70 -7.61 11.93
N ASP A 94 7.21 -8.84 12.05
CA ASP A 94 8.50 -9.19 11.47
C ASP A 94 8.35 -9.24 9.95
N LEU A 95 9.04 -8.34 9.26
CA LEU A 95 9.02 -8.31 7.79
C LEU A 95 9.91 -9.42 7.23
N GLU A 96 9.44 -10.04 6.17
CA GLU A 96 10.13 -11.10 5.45
C GLU A 96 10.13 -10.82 3.95
N GLU A 97 11.21 -11.21 3.29
CA GLU A 97 11.30 -11.26 1.85
C GLU A 97 10.69 -12.56 1.34
N ARG A 98 9.88 -12.45 0.28
CA ARG A 98 9.27 -13.57 -0.43
C ARG A 98 9.42 -13.36 -1.93
N ILE A 99 10.29 -14.17 -2.54
CA ILE A 99 10.52 -14.15 -3.98
C ILE A 99 9.43 -14.99 -4.65
N TYR A 100 8.47 -14.32 -5.29
CA TYR A 100 7.32 -14.97 -5.91
C TYR A 100 7.22 -14.71 -7.41
N ARG A 101 6.63 -15.69 -8.12
CA ARG A 101 6.24 -15.55 -9.53
C ARG A 101 4.88 -14.85 -9.60
N PHE A 102 4.87 -13.59 -10.01
CA PHE A 102 3.66 -12.84 -10.32
C PHE A 102 3.18 -13.21 -11.73
N ARG A 103 1.96 -13.75 -11.88
CA ARG A 103 1.38 -14.10 -13.19
C ARG A 103 0.16 -13.25 -13.44
N CYS A 104 0.22 -12.38 -14.45
CA CYS A 104 -0.95 -11.65 -14.90
C CYS A 104 -1.83 -12.53 -15.79
N VAL A 105 -3.15 -12.27 -15.76
CA VAL A 105 -4.13 -12.91 -16.65
C VAL A 105 -3.89 -12.55 -18.12
N GLU A 106 -3.25 -11.42 -18.41
CA GLU A 106 -2.86 -10.98 -19.76
C GLU A 106 -1.63 -11.73 -20.32
N ALA A 107 -1.35 -12.92 -19.78
CA ALA A 107 -0.31 -13.84 -20.24
C ALA A 107 1.16 -13.41 -20.09
N TRP A 108 1.46 -12.39 -19.28
CA TRP A 108 2.82 -12.04 -18.85
C TRP A 108 3.09 -12.40 -17.38
N SER A 109 4.35 -12.50 -17.00
CA SER A 109 4.77 -12.83 -15.63
C SER A 109 6.08 -12.17 -15.24
N MET A 110 6.28 -12.00 -13.94
CA MET A 110 7.52 -11.51 -13.33
C MET A 110 7.92 -12.41 -12.15
N VAL A 111 9.17 -12.33 -11.75
CA VAL A 111 9.70 -12.90 -10.50
C VAL A 111 10.16 -11.72 -9.65
N VAL A 112 9.48 -11.49 -8.53
CA VAL A 112 9.62 -10.26 -7.73
C VAL A 112 9.93 -10.62 -6.28
N PRO A 113 10.99 -10.05 -5.67
CA PRO A 113 11.26 -10.15 -4.24
C PRO A 113 10.33 -9.18 -3.49
N TRP A 114 9.20 -9.67 -3.00
CA TRP A 114 8.27 -8.88 -2.19
C TRP A 114 8.75 -8.81 -0.76
N VAL A 115 8.58 -7.68 -0.09
CA VAL A 115 8.79 -7.54 1.36
C VAL A 115 7.45 -7.28 2.03
N GLY A 116 7.15 -8.00 3.10
CA GLY A 116 5.90 -7.86 3.84
C GLY A 116 5.79 -8.83 4.99
N PHE A 117 4.56 -9.11 5.42
CA PHE A 117 4.25 -10.08 6.47
C PHE A 117 3.05 -10.94 6.05
N PRO A 118 2.85 -12.13 6.66
CA PRO A 118 1.71 -12.97 6.37
C PRO A 118 0.39 -12.30 6.78
N LEU A 119 -0.60 -12.32 5.88
CA LEU A 119 -1.95 -11.85 6.19
C LEU A 119 -2.57 -12.58 7.40
N ALA A 120 -2.22 -13.85 7.63
CA ALA A 120 -2.73 -14.64 8.74
C ALA A 120 -2.39 -14.03 10.11
N ASP A 121 -1.19 -13.46 10.24
CA ASP A 121 -0.73 -12.84 11.49
C ASP A 121 -1.50 -11.56 11.76
N LEU A 122 -1.76 -10.78 10.71
CA LEU A 122 -2.64 -9.62 10.78
C LEU A 122 -4.05 -10.03 11.22
N LEU A 123 -4.64 -11.03 10.57
CA LEU A 123 -6.01 -11.46 10.88
C LEU A 123 -6.16 -11.94 12.32
N THR A 124 -5.17 -12.66 12.85
CA THR A 124 -5.17 -13.16 14.23
C THR A 124 -5.40 -12.03 15.25
N ARG A 125 -4.82 -10.85 15.00
CA ARG A 125 -4.96 -9.66 15.86
C ARG A 125 -6.39 -9.13 15.97
N PHE A 126 -7.22 -9.37 14.96
CA PHE A 126 -8.61 -8.90 14.89
C PHE A 126 -9.63 -9.96 15.34
N GLU A 127 -9.18 -11.19 15.62
CA GLU A 127 -10.02 -12.31 16.07
C GLU A 127 -11.25 -12.52 15.15
N PRO A 128 -11.04 -13.09 13.94
CA PRO A 128 -12.13 -13.34 13.00
C PRO A 128 -13.17 -14.30 13.61
N LEU A 129 -14.45 -13.96 13.50
CA LEU A 129 -15.53 -14.79 14.00
C LEU A 129 -15.69 -16.05 13.15
N SER A 130 -16.15 -17.15 13.73
CA SER A 130 -16.32 -18.45 13.06
C SER A 130 -17.30 -18.42 11.89
N GLU A 131 -18.19 -17.43 11.85
CA GLU A 131 -19.11 -17.19 10.73
C GLU A 131 -18.42 -16.56 9.51
N GLY A 132 -17.24 -15.97 9.69
CA GLY A 132 -16.42 -15.37 8.63
C GLY A 132 -15.85 -16.43 7.70
N ARG A 133 -16.14 -16.30 6.40
CA ARG A 133 -15.66 -17.26 5.37
C ARG A 133 -14.72 -16.64 4.35
N PHE A 134 -14.73 -15.32 4.24
CA PHE A 134 -14.03 -14.58 3.19
C PHE A 134 -13.46 -13.28 3.75
N VAL A 135 -12.44 -12.77 3.08
CA VAL A 135 -11.84 -11.45 3.31
C VAL A 135 -12.06 -10.59 2.06
N GLU A 136 -12.52 -9.35 2.24
CA GLU A 136 -12.74 -8.33 1.21
C GLU A 136 -11.74 -7.22 1.43
N PHE A 137 -10.93 -6.94 0.42
CA PHE A 137 -10.03 -5.79 0.40
C PHE A 137 -10.67 -4.68 -0.43
N LYS A 138 -10.57 -3.44 0.05
CA LYS A 138 -10.99 -2.25 -0.70
C LYS A 138 -9.81 -1.31 -0.87
N THR A 139 -9.51 -0.98 -2.11
CA THR A 139 -8.53 0.05 -2.47
C THR A 139 -9.07 1.45 -2.14
N LEU A 140 -8.16 2.41 -2.07
CA LEU A 140 -8.51 3.81 -1.87
C LEU A 140 -9.37 4.31 -3.03
N HIS A 141 -10.53 4.89 -2.72
CA HIS A 141 -11.36 5.57 -3.71
C HIS A 141 -11.26 7.09 -3.55
N ARG A 142 -10.47 7.74 -4.42
CA ARG A 142 -10.27 9.20 -4.39
C ARG A 142 -10.34 9.82 -5.80
N PRO A 143 -11.56 10.01 -6.32
CA PRO A 143 -11.73 10.61 -7.65
C PRO A 143 -11.08 12.02 -7.70
N GLY A 144 -10.29 12.26 -8.74
CA GLY A 144 -9.57 13.54 -8.97
C GLY A 144 -8.09 13.56 -8.52
N ARG A 145 -7.63 12.57 -7.75
CA ARG A 145 -6.18 12.30 -7.51
C ARG A 145 -5.75 10.95 -8.09
N CYS A 146 -6.70 10.05 -8.26
CA CYS A 146 -6.60 8.83 -9.04
C CYS A 146 -7.55 9.04 -10.23
N GLU A 147 -7.02 9.38 -11.40
CA GLU A 147 -7.82 9.86 -12.55
C GLU A 147 -8.42 8.73 -13.41
N GLY A 148 -8.13 7.47 -13.07
CA GLY A 148 -8.75 6.30 -13.68
C GLY A 148 -10.22 6.14 -13.30
N ARG A 149 -11.06 5.84 -14.30
CA ARG A 149 -12.49 5.52 -14.12
C ARG A 149 -12.63 4.39 -13.10
N ALA A 150 -13.25 4.69 -11.95
CA ALA A 150 -13.67 3.67 -11.01
C ALA A 150 -14.63 2.70 -11.70
N LEU A 151 -14.27 1.41 -11.78
CA LEU A 151 -15.23 0.38 -12.13
C LEU A 151 -16.26 0.31 -10.99
N SER A 152 -17.52 0.59 -11.33
CA SER A 152 -18.65 0.48 -10.39
C SER A 152 -18.63 -0.89 -9.71
N PRO A 153 -18.74 -0.99 -8.38
CA PRO A 153 -18.85 -2.28 -7.72
C PRO A 153 -20.17 -2.92 -8.13
N ALA A 154 -20.09 -3.96 -8.97
CA ALA A 154 -21.23 -4.83 -9.22
C ALA A 154 -21.60 -5.54 -7.93
N SER A 155 -22.87 -5.43 -7.56
CA SER A 155 -23.50 -6.17 -6.48
C SER A 155 -23.27 -7.67 -6.65
N LEU A 156 -22.48 -8.26 -5.75
CA LEU A 156 -22.51 -9.69 -5.52
C LEU A 156 -22.32 -10.00 -4.04
N ILE A 157 -23.18 -10.90 -3.60
CA ILE A 157 -23.58 -11.24 -2.24
C ILE A 157 -22.51 -12.07 -1.55
N GLY A 158 -22.18 -11.68 -0.31
CA GLY A 158 -21.45 -12.49 0.66
C GLY A 158 -21.25 -11.74 1.97
N ARG A 159 -21.34 -12.43 3.11
CA ARG A 159 -20.94 -11.86 4.41
C ARG A 159 -19.42 -11.92 4.49
N ILE A 160 -18.75 -10.79 4.32
CA ILE A 160 -17.29 -10.71 4.14
C ILE A 160 -16.65 -9.87 5.27
N ALA A 161 -15.50 -10.29 5.80
CA ALA A 161 -14.66 -9.46 6.65
C ALA A 161 -14.02 -8.35 5.78
N ARG A 162 -14.21 -7.09 6.15
CA ARG A 162 -13.83 -5.94 5.33
C ARG A 162 -12.54 -5.31 5.81
N VAL A 163 -11.50 -5.37 4.98
CA VAL A 163 -10.33 -4.52 5.08
C VAL A 163 -10.59 -3.30 4.18
N CYS A 164 -11.04 -2.21 4.81
CA CYS A 164 -11.35 -0.96 4.15
C CYS A 164 -10.20 0.03 4.35
N VAL A 165 -9.43 0.32 3.31
CA VAL A 165 -8.37 1.35 3.38
C VAL A 165 -9.00 2.74 3.24
N TRP A 166 -8.92 3.58 4.27
CA TRP A 166 -9.47 4.95 4.24
C TRP A 166 -8.61 5.90 5.06
N THR A 167 -8.09 6.94 4.41
CA THR A 167 -7.48 8.08 5.09
C THR A 167 -8.51 9.18 5.42
N LYS A 168 -8.42 9.73 6.64
CA LYS A 168 -8.79 11.11 7.01
C LYS A 168 -7.49 11.70 7.58
N ARG A 169 -7.04 12.92 7.28
CA ARG A 169 -7.75 14.21 7.31
C ARG A 169 -6.95 15.21 6.45
N CYS A 170 -7.61 15.95 5.57
CA CYS A 170 -7.06 17.22 5.05
C CYS A 170 -7.47 18.36 5.99
N THR A 171 -6.56 19.31 6.23
CA THR A 171 -6.89 20.74 6.39
C THR A 171 -5.60 21.56 6.52
N PRO A 172 -5.64 22.83 6.08
CA PRO A 172 -5.93 23.36 4.74
C PRO A 172 -4.68 23.38 3.84
#